data_AF-A0A950YDQ7-F1
#
_entry.id   AF-A0A950YDQ7-F1
#
_cell.length_a   1.000
_cell.length_b   1.000
_cell.length_c   1.000
_cell.angle_alpha   90.00
_cell.angle_beta   90.00
_cell.angle_gamma   90.00
#
_symmetry.space_group_name_H-M   'P 1'
#
loop_
_entity.id
_entity.type
_entity.pdbx_description
1 polymer ?
#
loop_
_entity_poly.entity_id
_entity_poly.type
_entity_poly.pdbx_seq_one_letter_code
_entity_poly.pdbx_strand_id
1 'polypeptide(L)'
;MLREDKKLELVRLYLTLPRMFTGRWALQCGRNIYPYRWKDAQVAAWRDQQPRQPVLLGREGRRSLWWFLDRFYWDDDGHSSDDVRALVLQRLRREDRRLQSARSLMNGEHTSGRPPLPPQMKRAVIERDGLRCVQCGSTDDLQFDHVLPVALGGATSVENLQVLCADCNRAKSDSLELIS
;
A
#
# COMPACT_ATOMS: atom_id res chain seq x y z
N MET A 1 -8.03 6.28 -11.26
CA MET A 1 -7.18 6.33 -10.04
C MET A 1 -7.96 5.76 -8.86
N LEU A 2 -7.34 4.96 -7.99
CA LEU A 2 -8.00 4.37 -6.81
C LEU A 2 -8.32 5.41 -5.71
N ARG A 3 -9.59 5.53 -5.33
CA ARG A 3 -10.11 6.49 -4.35
C ARG A 3 -10.87 5.78 -3.23
N GLU A 4 -10.75 6.28 -2.00
CA GLU A 4 -11.54 5.80 -0.86
C GLU A 4 -12.91 6.49 -0.87
N ASP A 5 -13.98 5.74 -0.66
CA ASP A 5 -15.33 6.27 -0.49
C ASP A 5 -15.77 6.15 0.97
N LYS A 6 -15.75 7.28 1.68
CA LYS A 6 -16.14 7.37 3.09
C LYS A 6 -17.64 7.37 3.32
N LYS A 7 -18.45 7.45 2.26
CA LYS A 7 -19.92 7.46 2.33
C LYS A 7 -20.51 6.11 1.95
N LEU A 8 -19.71 5.21 1.39
CA LEU A 8 -20.14 3.88 1.01
C LEU A 8 -20.18 2.97 2.24
N GLU A 9 -21.26 2.22 2.39
CA GLU A 9 -21.46 1.29 3.49
C GLU A 9 -22.24 0.06 3.05
N LEU A 10 -21.99 -1.07 3.72
CA LEU A 10 -22.79 -2.29 3.57
C LEU A 10 -23.97 -2.23 4.54
N VAL A 11 -25.18 -2.25 4.00
CA VAL A 11 -26.43 -2.18 4.77
C VAL A 11 -27.28 -3.41 4.55
N ARG A 12 -28.03 -3.80 5.57
CA ARG A 12 -28.99 -4.90 5.49
C ARG A 12 -30.38 -4.35 5.20
N LEU A 13 -30.92 -4.69 4.05
CA LEU A 13 -32.26 -4.34 3.62
C LEU A 13 -33.23 -5.44 4.02
N TYR A 14 -34.32 -5.08 4.68
CA TYR A 14 -35.41 -5.98 5.01
C TYR A 14 -36.58 -5.68 4.08
N LEU A 15 -36.96 -6.65 3.25
CA LEU A 15 -38.19 -6.53 2.47
C LEU A 15 -39.38 -6.69 3.41
N THR A 16 -40.29 -5.71 3.40
CA THR A 16 -41.60 -5.80 4.06
C THR A 16 -42.50 -6.72 3.21
N LEU A 17 -42.32 -8.03 3.31
CA LEU A 17 -43.26 -9.03 2.77
C LEU A 17 -43.76 -9.93 3.92
N PRO A 18 -45.05 -10.30 3.99
CA PRO A 18 -45.67 -10.70 5.27
C PRO A 18 -45.24 -12.03 5.87
N ARG A 19 -44.39 -12.85 5.22
CA ARG A 19 -44.10 -14.22 5.73
C ARG A 19 -42.70 -14.80 5.52
N MET A 20 -41.71 -14.04 5.01
CA MET A 20 -40.32 -14.51 4.94
C MET A 20 -39.33 -13.34 5.04
N PHE A 21 -38.71 -13.15 6.22
CA PHE A 21 -37.62 -12.19 6.40
C PHE A 21 -36.32 -12.76 5.85
N THR A 22 -36.10 -12.71 4.53
CA THR A 22 -34.75 -12.90 3.98
C THR A 22 -34.14 -11.53 3.73
N GLY A 23 -33.49 -10.98 4.76
CA GLY A 23 -32.71 -9.74 4.63
C GLY A 23 -31.65 -9.90 3.53
N ARG A 24 -31.47 -8.87 2.70
CA ARG A 24 -30.43 -8.83 1.67
C ARG A 24 -29.47 -7.70 1.96
N TRP A 25 -28.18 -7.97 1.85
CA TRP A 25 -27.17 -6.93 1.93
C TRP A 25 -27.12 -6.14 0.63
N ALA A 26 -26.86 -4.84 0.74
CA ALA A 26 -26.67 -3.94 -0.37
C ALA A 26 -25.57 -2.91 -0.04
N LEU A 27 -25.08 -2.23 -1.07
CA LEU A 27 -24.25 -1.03 -0.88
C LEU A 27 -25.13 0.20 -0.86
N GLN A 28 -24.87 1.09 0.08
CA GLN A 28 -25.49 2.40 0.19
C GLN A 28 -24.43 3.49 0.17
N CYS A 29 -24.66 4.55 -0.60
CA CYS A 29 -23.85 5.77 -0.60
C CYS A 29 -24.76 6.97 -0.33
N GLY A 30 -24.72 7.49 0.90
CA GLY A 30 -25.65 8.53 1.34
C GLY A 30 -27.10 8.05 1.27
N ARG A 31 -27.92 8.64 0.38
CA ARG A 31 -29.32 8.23 0.18
C ARG A 31 -29.52 7.21 -0.95
N ASN A 32 -28.46 6.91 -1.70
CA ASN A 32 -28.54 6.05 -2.88
C ASN A 32 -28.21 4.61 -2.49
N ILE A 33 -29.06 3.67 -2.91
CA ILE A 33 -28.83 2.24 -2.74
C ILE A 33 -28.46 1.66 -4.10
N TYR A 34 -27.27 1.07 -4.19
CA TYR A 34 -26.83 0.38 -5.41
C TYR A 34 -27.69 -0.86 -5.66
N PRO A 35 -27.83 -1.30 -6.92
CA PRO A 35 -28.73 -2.41 -7.27
C PRO A 35 -28.25 -3.79 -6.78
N TYR A 36 -27.03 -3.90 -6.27
CA TYR A 36 -26.46 -5.17 -5.80
C TYR A 36 -27.19 -5.73 -4.57
N ARG A 37 -27.45 -7.04 -4.57
CA ARG A 37 -28.12 -7.75 -3.47
C ARG A 37 -27.40 -9.04 -3.13
N TRP A 38 -26.90 -9.15 -1.90
CA TRP A 38 -26.15 -10.31 -1.43
C TRP A 38 -26.85 -11.03 -0.27
N LYS A 39 -26.59 -12.32 -0.15
CA LYS A 39 -27.02 -13.13 1.01
C LYS A 39 -26.05 -12.95 2.16
N ASP A 40 -26.49 -13.25 3.38
CA ASP A 40 -25.64 -13.20 4.58
C ASP A 40 -24.36 -14.03 4.42
N ALA A 41 -24.45 -15.26 3.90
CA ALA A 41 -23.29 -16.13 3.71
C ALA A 41 -22.21 -15.54 2.79
N GLN A 42 -22.61 -14.81 1.75
CA GLN A 42 -21.67 -14.17 0.83
C GLN A 42 -20.94 -13.01 1.49
N VAL A 43 -21.66 -12.16 2.23
CA VAL A 43 -21.05 -11.04 2.95
C VAL A 43 -20.19 -11.51 4.11
N ALA A 44 -20.56 -12.60 4.78
CA ALA A 44 -19.73 -13.23 5.80
C ALA A 44 -18.39 -13.71 5.22
N ALA A 45 -18.42 -14.43 4.08
CA ALA A 45 -17.20 -14.86 3.41
C ALA A 45 -16.30 -13.68 3.00
N TRP A 46 -16.89 -12.60 2.50
CA TRP A 46 -16.14 -11.39 2.17
C TRP A 46 -15.56 -10.68 3.39
N ARG A 47 -16.26 -10.69 4.53
CA ARG A 47 -15.78 -10.13 5.78
C ARG A 47 -14.52 -10.85 6.28
N ASP A 48 -14.45 -12.17 6.07
CA ASP A 48 -13.27 -12.97 6.42
C ASP A 48 -12.12 -12.80 5.41
N GLN A 49 -12.45 -12.53 4.15
CA GLN A 49 -11.48 -12.35 3.07
C GLN A 49 -10.83 -10.96 3.06
N GLN A 50 -11.63 -9.90 3.24
CA GLN A 50 -11.21 -8.51 3.04
C GLN A 50 -10.03 -8.04 3.91
N PRO A 51 -9.75 -8.60 5.10
CA PRO A 51 -8.53 -8.25 5.83
C PRO A 51 -7.24 -8.71 5.12
N ARG A 52 -7.34 -9.72 4.26
CA ARG A 52 -6.20 -10.36 3.58
C ARG A 52 -6.10 -9.94 2.12
N GLN A 53 -7.23 -9.79 1.45
CA GLN A 53 -7.29 -9.51 0.02
C GLN A 53 -8.52 -8.64 -0.34
N PRO A 54 -8.36 -7.60 -1.17
CA PRO A 54 -9.48 -6.78 -1.61
C PRO A 54 -10.55 -7.59 -2.32
N VAL A 55 -11.80 -7.39 -1.88
CA VAL A 55 -12.99 -8.00 -2.47
C VAL A 55 -13.58 -7.05 -3.51
N LEU A 56 -13.74 -7.53 -4.74
CA LEU A 56 -14.53 -6.83 -5.77
C LEU A 56 -16.01 -7.00 -5.48
N LEU A 57 -16.68 -5.93 -5.07
CA LEU A 57 -18.10 -5.93 -4.75
C LEU A 57 -18.97 -5.90 -6.01
N GLY A 58 -18.51 -5.19 -7.04
CA GLY A 58 -19.24 -5.05 -8.29
C GLY A 58 -18.57 -4.12 -9.29
N ARG A 59 -19.09 -4.12 -10.52
CA ARG A 59 -18.66 -3.25 -11.60
C ARG A 59 -19.87 -2.52 -12.21
N GLU A 60 -19.76 -1.20 -12.31
CA GLU A 60 -20.76 -0.34 -12.95
C GLU A 60 -20.10 0.43 -14.10
N GLY A 61 -20.31 -0.05 -15.33
CA GLY A 61 -19.55 0.44 -16.49
C GLY A 61 -18.05 0.21 -16.31
N ARG A 62 -17.27 1.30 -16.26
CA ARG A 62 -15.81 1.26 -16.01
C ARG A 62 -15.45 1.25 -14.52
N ARG A 63 -16.40 1.57 -13.64
CA ARG A 63 -16.16 1.70 -12.22
C ARG A 63 -16.13 0.34 -11.54
N SER A 64 -15.05 0.05 -10.83
CA SER A 64 -14.94 -1.11 -9.93
C SER A 64 -15.09 -0.64 -8.49
N LEU A 65 -15.90 -1.36 -7.70
CA LEU A 65 -16.11 -1.09 -6.27
C LEU A 65 -15.43 -2.17 -5.43
N TRP A 66 -14.60 -1.77 -4.49
CA TRP A 66 -13.77 -2.67 -3.68
C TRP A 66 -14.03 -2.50 -2.19
N TRP A 67 -13.90 -3.60 -1.45
CA TRP A 67 -13.85 -3.61 0.01
C TRP A 67 -12.52 -4.19 0.48
N PHE A 68 -11.79 -3.43 1.30
CA PHE A 68 -10.51 -3.84 1.84
C PHE A 68 -10.17 -3.11 3.13
N LEU A 69 -9.64 -3.82 4.13
CA LEU A 69 -9.34 -3.33 5.48
C LEU A 69 -10.48 -2.48 6.09
N ASP A 70 -11.71 -3.00 6.02
CA ASP A 70 -12.95 -2.36 6.50
C ASP A 70 -13.24 -0.97 5.88
N ARG A 71 -12.64 -0.69 4.72
CA ARG A 71 -12.84 0.54 3.94
C ARG A 71 -13.30 0.23 2.54
N PHE A 72 -14.02 1.16 1.95
CA PHE A 72 -14.52 1.04 0.58
C PHE A 72 -13.73 1.90 -0.37
N TYR A 73 -13.48 1.35 -1.56
CA TYR A 73 -12.72 2.03 -2.61
C TYR A 73 -13.40 1.90 -3.95
N TRP A 74 -13.06 2.80 -4.85
CA TRP A 74 -13.41 2.67 -6.26
C TRP A 74 -12.30 3.16 -7.16
N ASP A 75 -12.27 2.61 -8.37
CA ASP A 75 -11.40 3.06 -9.44
C ASP A 75 -12.10 2.87 -10.79
N ASP A 76 -11.65 3.62 -11.79
CA ASP A 76 -12.11 3.51 -13.17
C ASP A 76 -10.98 2.99 -14.10
N ASP A 77 -9.86 2.50 -13.54
CA ASP A 77 -8.65 2.11 -14.30
C ASP A 77 -8.56 0.59 -14.51
N GLY A 78 -9.46 -0.19 -13.91
CA GLY A 78 -9.49 -1.64 -14.07
C GLY A 78 -8.43 -2.37 -13.26
N HIS A 79 -8.05 -1.84 -12.09
CA HIS A 79 -7.07 -2.46 -11.20
C HIS A 79 -7.44 -3.91 -10.85
N SER A 80 -6.43 -4.76 -10.69
CA SER A 80 -6.61 -6.09 -10.09
C SER A 80 -6.72 -5.99 -8.57
N SER A 81 -7.13 -7.09 -7.92
CA SER A 81 -7.15 -7.17 -6.45
C SER A 81 -5.77 -6.91 -5.84
N ASP A 82 -4.70 -7.40 -6.49
CA ASP A 82 -3.33 -7.17 -6.02
C ASP A 82 -2.88 -5.72 -6.19
N ASP A 83 -3.27 -5.06 -7.27
CA ASP A 83 -2.97 -3.64 -7.45
C ASP A 83 -3.68 -2.78 -6.39
N VAL A 84 -4.97 -3.06 -6.14
CA VAL A 84 -5.73 -2.37 -5.08
C VAL A 84 -5.08 -2.58 -3.72
N ARG A 85 -4.68 -3.82 -3.41
CA ARG A 85 -3.98 -4.17 -2.17
C ARG A 85 -2.68 -3.38 -2.06
N ALA A 86 -1.85 -3.38 -3.10
CA ALA A 86 -0.58 -2.67 -3.12
C ALA A 86 -0.77 -1.16 -2.90
N LEU A 87 -1.71 -0.54 -3.61
CA LEU A 87 -2.00 0.89 -3.52
C LEU A 87 -2.54 1.30 -2.14
N VAL A 88 -3.45 0.51 -1.56
CA VAL A 88 -3.99 0.79 -0.21
C VAL A 88 -2.90 0.63 0.85
N LEU A 89 -2.13 -0.46 0.82
CA LEU A 89 -1.05 -0.66 1.78
C LEU A 89 0.04 0.41 1.65
N GLN A 90 0.37 0.85 0.42
CA GLN A 90 1.29 1.95 0.21
C GLN A 90 0.77 3.26 0.82
N ARG A 91 -0.53 3.55 0.66
CA ARG A 91 -1.19 4.71 1.26
C ARG A 91 -1.11 4.67 2.78
N LEU A 92 -1.46 3.55 3.41
CA LEU A 92 -1.40 3.39 4.87
C LEU A 92 0.02 3.54 5.42
N ARG A 93 1.03 2.97 4.74
CA ARG A 93 2.45 3.15 5.13
C ARG A 93 2.91 4.60 5.01
N ARG A 94 2.40 5.36 4.02
CA ARG A 94 2.71 6.79 3.89
C ARG A 94 2.05 7.60 5.01
N GLU A 95 0.82 7.27 5.36
CA GLU A 95 0.08 7.89 6.47
C GLU A 95 0.74 7.63 7.82
N ASP A 96 1.09 6.38 8.11
CA ASP A 96 1.80 5.98 9.35
C ASP A 96 3.14 6.70 9.49
N ARG A 97 3.96 6.74 8.43
CA ARG A 97 5.22 7.51 8.43
C ARG A 97 4.98 9.00 8.72
N ARG A 98 3.96 9.62 8.12
CA ARG A 98 3.61 11.02 8.39
C ARG A 98 3.25 11.25 9.85
N LEU A 99 2.45 10.36 10.43
CA LEU A 99 2.07 10.43 11.85
C LEU A 99 3.26 10.22 12.78
N GLN A 100 4.14 9.27 12.48
CA GLN A 100 5.39 9.06 13.23
C GLN A 100 6.27 10.29 13.18
N SER A 101 6.51 10.86 11.98
CA SER A 101 7.27 12.10 11.84
C SER A 101 6.64 13.25 12.61
N ALA A 102 5.32 13.43 12.54
CA ALA A 102 4.62 14.46 13.30
C ALA A 102 4.77 14.27 14.82
N ARG A 103 4.70 13.03 15.31
CA ARG A 103 4.92 12.70 16.73
C ARG A 103 6.34 13.02 17.18
N SER A 104 7.36 12.63 16.42
CA SER A 104 8.76 12.95 16.75
C SER A 104 9.00 14.46 16.80
N LEU A 105 8.41 15.23 15.86
CA LEU A 105 8.47 16.69 15.89
C LEU A 105 7.82 17.28 17.16
N MET A 106 6.64 16.78 17.55
CA MET A 106 5.96 17.22 18.77
C MET A 106 6.74 16.86 20.05
N ASN A 107 7.47 15.75 20.04
CA ASN A 107 8.27 15.27 21.18
C ASN A 107 9.67 15.91 21.25
N GLY A 108 10.05 16.79 20.31
CA GLY A 108 11.38 17.38 20.26
C GLY A 108 12.49 16.39 19.85
N GLU A 109 12.12 15.20 19.35
CA GLU A 109 13.04 14.20 18.85
C GLU A 109 13.45 14.58 17.42
N HIS A 110 14.48 15.40 17.27
CA HIS A 110 15.11 15.66 15.97
C HIS A 110 16.18 14.62 15.68
N THR A 111 15.79 13.50 15.06
CA THR A 111 16.74 12.73 14.27
C THR A 111 16.74 13.31 12.86
N SER A 112 17.68 14.21 12.58
CA SER A 112 17.99 14.62 11.21
C SER A 112 18.63 13.43 10.51
N GLY A 113 17.83 12.46 10.09
CA GLY A 113 18.35 11.26 9.45
C GLY A 113 17.33 10.15 9.31
N ARG A 114 17.49 9.37 8.24
CA ARG A 114 16.83 8.08 8.09
C ARG A 114 17.21 7.20 9.29
N PRO A 115 16.27 6.45 9.89
CA PRO A 115 16.62 5.51 10.95
C PRO A 115 17.73 4.55 10.46
N PRO A 116 18.71 4.25 11.32
CA PRO A 116 19.85 3.44 10.93
C PRO A 116 19.40 2.04 10.48
N LEU A 117 19.99 1.55 9.39
CA LEU A 117 19.71 0.20 8.89
C LEU A 117 20.06 -0.84 9.97
N PRO A 118 19.20 -1.84 10.24
CA PRO A 118 19.50 -2.92 11.17
C PRO A 118 20.82 -3.61 10.82
N PRO A 119 21.68 -3.98 11.80
CA PRO A 119 22.99 -4.58 11.52
C PRO A 119 22.92 -5.83 10.63
N GLN A 120 21.92 -6.69 10.87
CA GLN A 120 21.68 -7.89 10.05
C GLN A 120 21.40 -7.57 8.59
N MET A 121 20.67 -6.48 8.32
CA MET A 121 20.34 -6.05 6.97
C MET A 121 21.57 -5.47 6.27
N LYS A 122 22.37 -4.65 6.98
CA LYS A 122 23.64 -4.13 6.45
C LYS A 122 24.58 -5.26 6.05
N ARG A 123 24.73 -6.27 6.91
CA ARG A 123 25.57 -7.44 6.64
C ARG A 123 25.11 -8.20 5.40
N ALA A 124 23.82 -8.50 5.29
CA ALA A 124 23.28 -9.22 4.14
C ALA A 124 23.53 -8.49 2.82
N VAL A 125 23.36 -7.16 2.79
CA VAL A 125 23.63 -6.35 1.60
C VAL A 125 25.13 -6.29 1.28
N ILE A 126 25.99 -6.13 2.28
CA ILE A 126 27.45 -6.16 2.11
C ILE A 126 27.93 -7.51 1.58
N GLU A 127 27.46 -8.62 2.17
CA GLU A 127 27.84 -9.98 1.78
C GLU A 127 27.40 -10.26 0.33
N ARG A 128 26.22 -9.77 -0.08
CA ARG A 128 25.73 -9.86 -1.46
C ARG A 128 26.57 -9.02 -2.43
N ASP A 129 26.84 -7.76 -2.10
CA ASP A 129 27.48 -6.81 -3.00
C ASP A 129 29.00 -6.94 -3.00
N GLY A 130 29.57 -7.66 -2.03
CA GLY A 130 31.01 -7.91 -1.92
C GLY A 130 31.81 -6.70 -1.44
N LEU A 131 31.20 -5.86 -0.60
CA LEU A 131 31.80 -4.63 -0.07
C LEU A 131 32.40 -3.72 -1.16
N ARG A 132 31.71 -3.62 -2.31
CA ARG A 132 32.10 -2.79 -3.46
C ARG A 132 30.87 -2.09 -4.02
N CYS A 133 31.09 -0.96 -4.66
CA CYS A 133 30.10 -0.27 -5.46
C CYS A 133 29.59 -1.22 -6.54
N VAL A 134 28.28 -1.50 -6.57
CA VAL A 134 27.68 -2.37 -7.59
C VAL A 134 27.73 -1.76 -8.99
N GLN A 135 27.96 -0.44 -9.08
CA GLN A 135 28.01 0.29 -10.32
C GLN A 135 29.39 0.34 -10.95
N CYS A 136 30.40 0.81 -10.21
CA CYS A 136 31.75 1.04 -10.74
C CYS A 136 32.81 0.11 -10.15
N GLY A 137 32.46 -0.73 -9.18
CA GLY A 137 33.40 -1.64 -8.51
C GLY A 137 34.31 -0.99 -7.48
N SER A 138 34.26 0.34 -7.28
CA SER A 138 35.04 1.03 -6.25
C SER A 138 34.80 0.44 -4.86
N THR A 139 35.84 0.41 -4.03
CA THR A 139 35.78 0.01 -2.62
C THR A 139 35.82 1.21 -1.66
N ASP A 140 35.90 2.43 -2.21
CA ASP A 140 36.07 3.67 -1.45
C ASP A 140 34.74 4.41 -1.26
N ASP A 141 34.58 5.05 -0.09
CA ASP A 141 33.43 5.88 0.30
C ASP A 141 32.06 5.24 -0.03
N LEU A 142 31.89 4.01 0.47
CA LEU A 142 30.71 3.18 0.21
C LEU A 142 29.51 3.60 1.06
N GLN A 143 28.36 3.67 0.41
CA GLN A 143 27.09 4.11 0.96
C GLN A 143 25.99 3.12 0.61
N PHE A 144 25.01 2.97 1.50
CA PHE A 144 23.81 2.19 1.21
C PHE A 144 22.76 3.08 0.57
N ASP A 145 22.31 2.69 -0.62
CA ASP A 145 21.30 3.41 -1.39
C ASP A 145 20.12 2.49 -1.74
N HIS A 146 18.96 3.10 -2.03
CA HIS A 146 17.77 2.37 -2.48
C HIS A 146 17.72 2.28 -3.99
N VAL A 147 17.62 1.05 -4.52
CA VAL A 147 17.45 0.81 -5.97
C VAL A 147 16.20 1.53 -6.48
N LEU A 148 15.02 1.24 -5.90
CA LEU A 148 13.82 2.05 -6.04
C LEU A 148 13.82 3.13 -4.93
N PRO A 149 13.93 4.43 -5.26
CA PRO A 149 13.92 5.51 -4.29
C PRO A 149 12.70 5.47 -3.37
N VAL A 150 12.88 5.90 -2.12
CA VAL A 150 11.81 5.93 -1.10
C VAL A 150 10.66 6.83 -1.53
N ALA A 151 10.99 7.96 -2.18
CA ALA A 151 10.01 8.90 -2.70
C ALA A 151 9.01 8.22 -3.67
N LEU A 152 9.52 7.30 -4.48
CA LEU A 152 8.77 6.49 -5.44
C LEU A 152 8.14 5.23 -4.83
N GLY A 153 8.29 5.02 -3.52
CA GLY A 153 7.67 3.90 -2.80
C GLY A 153 8.59 2.73 -2.50
N GLY A 154 9.91 2.89 -2.70
CA GLY A 154 10.89 1.87 -2.35
C GLY A 154 10.84 1.45 -0.89
N ALA A 155 10.80 0.14 -0.66
CA ALA A 155 10.88 -0.44 0.68
C ALA A 155 12.34 -0.46 1.16
N THR A 156 12.56 -0.30 2.47
CA THR A 156 13.86 -0.60 3.07
C THR A 156 13.94 -2.12 3.29
N SER A 157 14.57 -2.82 2.37
CA SER A 157 14.70 -4.28 2.35
C SER A 157 16.05 -4.65 1.75
N VAL A 158 16.55 -5.87 1.99
CA VAL A 158 17.84 -6.32 1.45
C VAL A 158 17.81 -6.25 -0.07
N GLU A 159 16.68 -6.62 -0.67
CA GLU A 159 16.44 -6.69 -2.11
C GLU A 159 16.44 -5.30 -2.78
N ASN A 160 15.99 -4.27 -2.06
CA ASN A 160 15.91 -2.89 -2.58
C ASN A 160 17.06 -2.00 -2.10
N LEU A 161 18.01 -2.53 -1.33
CA LEU A 161 19.23 -1.83 -0.95
C LEU A 161 20.37 -2.25 -1.86
N GLN A 162 21.31 -1.35 -2.10
CA GLN A 162 22.56 -1.58 -2.84
C GLN A 162 23.71 -0.79 -2.23
N VAL A 163 24.95 -1.24 -2.45
CA VAL A 163 26.17 -0.51 -2.11
C VAL A 163 26.63 0.32 -3.31
N LEU A 164 26.74 1.64 -3.14
CA LEU A 164 27.31 2.56 -4.13
C LEU A 164 28.46 3.36 -3.52
N CYS A 165 29.48 3.73 -4.31
CA CYS A 165 30.41 4.77 -3.88
C CYS A 165 29.72 6.14 -3.93
N ALA A 166 30.25 7.13 -3.21
CA ALA A 166 29.63 8.44 -3.11
C ALA A 166 29.43 9.14 -4.48
N ASP A 167 30.31 8.93 -5.46
CA ASP A 167 30.15 9.49 -6.81
C ASP A 167 28.96 8.87 -7.54
N CYS A 168 28.88 7.55 -7.58
CA CYS A 168 27.75 6.84 -8.20
C CYS A 168 26.44 7.14 -7.47
N ASN A 169 26.46 7.25 -6.15
CA ASN A 169 25.28 7.59 -5.36
C ASN A 169 24.78 9.02 -5.69
N ARG A 170 25.71 9.99 -5.76
CA ARG A 170 25.37 11.37 -6.17
C ARG A 170 24.81 11.43 -7.60
N ALA A 171 25.41 10.68 -8.53
CA ALA A 171 24.96 10.63 -9.91
C ALA A 171 23.56 10.02 -10.03
N LYS A 172 23.25 8.98 -9.24
CA LYS A 172 21.93 8.34 -9.22
C LYS A 172 20.85 9.27 -8.64
N SER A 173 21.12 9.98 -7.55
CA SER A 173 20.13 10.84 -6.88
C SER A 173 18.80 10.09 -6.61
N ASP A 174 17.65 10.75 -6.82
CA ASP A 174 16.30 10.15 -6.72
C ASP A 174 15.83 9.47 -8.02
N SER A 175 16.73 9.18 -8.96
CA SER A 175 16.37 8.52 -10.22
C SER A 175 16.30 7.00 -10.06
N LEU A 176 15.51 6.38 -10.95
CA LEU A 176 15.41 4.93 -11.11
C LEU A 176 16.54 4.34 -11.98
N GLU A 177 17.35 5.18 -12.60
CA GLU A 177 18.33 4.74 -13.58
C GLU A 177 19.51 4.07 -12.89
N LEU A 178 19.64 2.76 -13.10
CA LEU A 178 20.95 2.11 -13.08
C LEU A 178 21.73 2.75 -14.24
N ILE A 179 22.60 3.70 -13.94
CA ILE A 179 23.47 4.34 -14.94
C ILE A 179 24.36 3.23 -15.55
N SER A 180 23.96 2.69 -16.70
CA SER A 180 24.71 1.64 -17.42
C SER A 180 26.09 2.11 -17.83
#